data_AF-A0A521KXR2-F1
#
_entry.id   AF-A0A521KXR2-F1
#
_cell.length_a   1.000
_cell.length_b   1.000
_cell.length_c   1.000
_cell.angle_alpha   90.00
_cell.angle_beta   90.00
_cell.angle_gamma   90.00
#
_symmetry.space_group_name_H-M   'P 1'
#
loop_
_entity.id
_entity.type
_entity.pdbx_description
1 polymer ?
#
loop_
_entity_poly.entity_id
_entity_poly.type
_entity_poly.pdbx_seq_one_letter_code
_entity_poly.pdbx_strand_id
1 'polypeptide(L)' 'MKAQYLGHVVFYVKDLNRSLAFYRDLLGFQEIGRIFGGTAAALT' A
#
# COMPACT_ATOMS: atom_id res chain seq x y z
N MET A 1 10.76 -19.08 19.11
CA MET A 1 10.95 -18.15 17.98
C MET A 1 10.33 -16.80 18.33
N LYS A 2 10.99 -15.68 17.98
CA LYS A 2 10.47 -14.31 18.16
C LYS A 2 10.44 -13.62 16.80
N ALA A 3 9.38 -12.86 16.52
CA ALA A 3 9.33 -12.00 15.33
C ALA A 3 10.31 -10.84 15.51
N GLN A 4 11.06 -10.51 14.45
CA GLN A 4 12.08 -9.44 14.48
C GLN A 4 11.62 -8.15 13.80
N TYR A 5 10.74 -8.22 12.80
CA TYR A 5 10.20 -7.06 12.10
C TYR A 5 8.86 -7.40 11.43
N LEU A 6 8.17 -6.34 10.96
CA LEU A 6 6.93 -6.44 10.21
C LEU A 6 7.24 -6.39 8.72
N GLY A 7 6.96 -7.48 8.00
CA GLY A 7 7.32 -7.59 6.57
C GLY A 7 6.41 -6.81 5.63
N HIS A 8 5.14 -6.63 5.97
CA HIS A 8 4.18 -5.84 5.19
C HIS A 8 2.98 -5.46 6.06
N VAL A 9 2.24 -4.43 5.63
CA VAL A 9 0.99 -3.98 6.27
C VAL A 9 -0.06 -3.78 5.20
N VAL A 10 -1.29 -4.21 5.47
CA VAL A 10 -2.44 -4.01 4.58
C VAL A 10 -3.45 -3.14 5.29
N PHE A 11 -3.84 -2.04 4.65
CA PHE A 11 -4.89 -1.15 5.14
C PHE A 11 -6.14 -1.30 4.27
N TYR A 12 -7.29 -1.47 4.92
CA TYR A 12 -8.58 -1.23 4.28
C TYR A 12 -8.87 0.27 4.31
N VAL A 13 -9.05 0.85 3.14
CA VAL A 13 -9.27 2.28 2.96
C VAL A 13 -10.60 2.53 2.28
N LYS A 14 -11.23 3.66 2.61
CA LYS A 14 -12.49 4.06 1.98
C LYS A 14 -12.32 4.46 0.51
N ASP A 15 -11.17 5.05 0.17
CA ASP A 15 -10.84 5.51 -1.17
C ASP A 15 -9.37 5.19 -1.48
N LEU A 16 -9.17 4.30 -2.47
CA LEU A 16 -7.85 3.85 -2.89
C LEU A 16 -7.06 4.98 -3.55
N ASN A 17 -7.68 5.78 -4.40
CA ASN A 17 -7.00 6.84 -5.16
C ASN A 17 -6.53 7.95 -4.24
N ARG A 18 -7.35 8.34 -3.25
CA ARG A 18 -6.93 9.30 -2.22
C ARG A 18 -5.75 8.79 -1.40
N SER A 19 -5.73 7.49 -1.09
CA SER A 19 -4.63 6.86 -0.35
C SER A 19 -3.35 6.81 -1.19
N LEU A 20 -3.45 6.50 -2.49
CA LEU A 20 -2.32 6.54 -3.41
C LEU A 20 -1.76 7.95 -3.56
N ALA A 21 -2.60 8.99 -3.66
CA ALA A 21 -2.13 10.37 -3.69
C ALA A 21 -1.28 10.72 -2.46
N PHE A 22 -1.62 10.16 -1.29
CA PHE A 22 -0.83 10.35 -0.08
C PHE A 22 0.45 9.49 -0.07
N TYR A 23 0.34 8.18 -0.19
CA TYR A 23 1.50 7.29 -0.02
C TYR A 23 2.46 7.34 -1.21
N ARG A 24 1.96 7.38 -2.45
CA ARG A 24 2.77 7.41 -3.66
C ARG A 24 3.23 8.81 -3.99
N ASP A 25 2.31 9.77 -4.11
CA ASP A 25 2.63 11.08 -4.69
C ASP A 25 3.22 12.04 -3.65
N LEU A 26 2.73 12.01 -2.40
CA LEU A 26 3.26 12.87 -1.33
C LEU A 26 4.45 12.24 -0.58
N LEU A 27 4.35 10.97 -0.18
CA LEU A 27 5.42 10.29 0.58
C LEU A 27 6.47 9.62 -0.32
N GLY A 28 6.19 9.45 -1.62
CA GLY A 28 7.16 8.93 -2.59
C GLY A 28 7.27 7.41 -2.64
N PHE A 29 6.35 6.66 -2.04
CA PHE A 29 6.38 5.19 -2.09
C PHE A 29 6.10 4.72 -3.51
N GLN A 30 6.71 3.61 -3.91
CA GLN A 30 6.62 3.13 -5.28
C GLN A 30 5.51 2.09 -5.40
N GLU A 31 4.55 2.32 -6.30
CA GLU A 31 3.50 1.36 -6.60
C GLU A 31 4.11 0.17 -7.37
N ILE A 32 4.11 -1.02 -6.76
CA ILE A 32 4.73 -2.23 -7.35
C ILE A 32 3.70 -3.14 -8.04
N GLY A 33 2.41 -2.88 -7.85
CA GLY A 33 1.36 -3.61 -8.56
C GLY A 33 -0.04 -3.35 -8.03
N ARG A 34 -1.02 -3.77 -8.84
CA ARG A 34 -2.45 -3.73 -8.52
C ARG A 34 -3.01 -5.13 -8.45
N ILE A 35 -3.92 -5.35 -7.50
CA ILE A 35 -4.52 -6.65 -7.20
C ILE A 35 -6.05 -6.51 -7.19
N PHE A 36 -6.76 -7.64 -7.32
CA PHE A 36 -8.23 -7.70 -7.25
C PHE A 36 -8.92 -6.78 -8.28
N GLY A 37 -8.44 -6.83 -9.53
CA GLY A 37 -8.99 -5.99 -10.60
C GLY A 37 -8.77 -4.49 -10.40
N GLY A 38 -7.77 -4.09 -9.60
CA GLY A 38 -7.45 -2.69 -9.32
C GLY A 38 -8.09 -2.11 -8.07
N THR A 39 -8.77 -2.94 -7.26
CA THR A 39 -9.36 -2.51 -5.98
C THR A 39 -8.35 -2.46 -4.83
N ALA A 40 -7.13 -2.98 -5.04
CA ALA A 40 -6.00 -2.82 -4.13
C ALA A 40 -4.71 -2.50 -4.90
N ALA A 41 -3.77 -1.83 -4.23
CA ALA A 41 -2.43 -1.54 -4.74
C ALA A 41 -1.39 -1.85 -3.65
N ALA A 42 -0.26 -2.41 -4.05
CA ALA A 42 0.89 -2.65 -3.18
C ALA A 42 1.95 -1.58 -3.44
N LEU A 43 2.56 -1.08 -2.36
CA LEU A 43 3.60 -0.05 -2.42
C LEU A 43 4.86 -0.47 -1.64
N THR A 44 6.03 0.04 -2.03
CA THR A 44 7.32 -0.11 -1.34
C THR A 44 7.91 1.23 -0.93
#